data_AF-A0A7J6S0R6-F1
#
_entry.id   AF-A0A7J6S0R6-F1
#
_cell.length_a   1.000
_cell.length_b   1.000
_cell.length_c   1.000
_cell.angle_alpha   90.00
_cell.angle_beta   90.00
_cell.angle_gamma   90.00
#
_symmetry.space_group_name_H-M   'P 1'
#
loop_
_entity.id
_entity.type
_entity.pdbx_description
1 polymer ?
#
loop_
_entity_poly.entity_id
_entity_poly.type
_entity_poly.pdbx_seq_one_letter_code
_entity_poly.pdbx_strand_id
1 'polypeptide(L)'
;SPWSPPYWMKNGNHPMVGSPYPCLKQDKKYKQAWADYFVRWIQAYEKKNIPIWGVTQQNEPLFYINFWWEACSFSPSQQTDFIRDYLGPTLNRTFGDRVKLMYMDFVKEFLMDVSDVLLQDSKAAQFIYGAGVHWYGFDQVYNLERFKTKYG
;
A
#
# COMPACT_ATOMS: atom_id res chain seq x y z
N SER A 1 -1.33 -0.77 -8.63
CA SER A 1 -0.40 -1.13 -7.55
C SER A 1 1.03 -0.82 -7.98
N PRO A 2 1.84 -0.07 -7.21
CA PRO A 2 3.26 0.06 -7.52
C PRO A 2 4.06 -1.13 -6.98
N TRP A 3 5.10 -1.55 -7.72
CA TRP A 3 6.03 -2.58 -7.26
C TRP A 3 7.20 -1.99 -6.47
N SER A 4 7.75 -0.86 -6.90
CA SER A 4 8.83 -0.20 -6.17
C SER A 4 8.80 1.32 -6.36
N PRO A 5 9.19 2.09 -5.34
CA PRO A 5 9.52 3.50 -5.52
C PRO A 5 10.86 3.66 -6.26
N PRO A 6 11.12 4.82 -6.87
CA PRO A 6 12.42 5.15 -7.44
C PRO A 6 13.57 4.94 -6.44
N TYR A 7 14.72 4.47 -6.92
CA TYR A 7 15.87 4.08 -6.07
C TYR A 7 16.27 5.16 -5.04
N TRP A 8 16.20 6.44 -5.41
CA TRP A 8 16.59 7.56 -4.55
C TRP A 8 15.62 7.80 -3.38
N MET A 9 14.40 7.25 -3.42
CA MET A 9 13.47 7.24 -2.29
C MET A 9 13.72 6.05 -1.35
N LYS A 10 14.39 4.99 -1.83
CA LYS A 10 14.66 3.78 -1.05
C LYS A 10 15.81 3.99 -0.09
N ASN A 11 15.75 3.31 1.04
CA ASN A 11 16.80 3.37 2.05
C ASN A 11 18.15 2.97 1.45
N GLY A 12 19.21 3.71 1.76
CA GLY A 12 20.54 3.49 1.17
C GLY A 12 20.62 3.69 -0.35
N ASN A 13 19.64 4.31 -1.01
CA ASN A 13 19.55 4.39 -2.47
C ASN A 13 19.47 3.01 -3.15
N HIS A 14 18.86 2.04 -2.47
CA HIS A 14 18.75 0.67 -2.95
C HIS A 14 18.09 0.60 -4.35
N PRO A 15 18.54 -0.30 -5.25
CA PRO A 15 17.89 -0.54 -6.53
C PRO A 15 16.40 -0.82 -6.41
N MET A 16 15.65 -0.61 -7.50
CA MET A 16 14.21 -0.90 -7.52
C MET A 16 13.94 -2.40 -7.36
N VAL A 17 14.80 -3.25 -7.95
CA VAL A 17 14.80 -4.70 -7.76
C VAL A 17 15.21 -5.04 -6.33
N GLY A 18 14.42 -5.91 -5.71
CA GLY A 18 14.47 -6.25 -4.29
C GLY A 18 14.06 -5.11 -3.37
N SER A 19 14.12 -5.31 -2.06
CA SER A 19 13.76 -4.26 -1.09
C SER A 19 14.72 -4.22 0.09
N PRO A 20 15.20 -3.03 0.50
CA PRO A 20 15.75 -2.88 1.84
C PRO A 20 14.61 -2.94 2.87
N TYR A 21 14.94 -3.16 4.12
CA TYR A 21 14.00 -3.04 5.23
C TYR A 21 14.58 -2.12 6.32
N PRO A 22 13.95 -0.97 6.61
CA PRO A 22 12.75 -0.41 5.97
C PRO A 22 12.98 -0.03 4.49
N CYS A 23 11.92 -0.11 3.67
CA CYS A 23 12.04 0.20 2.24
C CYS A 23 12.32 1.68 1.96
N LEU A 24 11.45 2.58 2.42
CA LEU A 24 11.62 4.03 2.21
C LEU A 24 12.64 4.64 3.18
N LYS A 25 13.31 5.69 2.73
CA LYS A 25 14.06 6.58 3.63
C LYS A 25 13.11 7.17 4.70
N GLN A 26 13.64 7.35 5.90
CA GLN A 26 12.82 7.74 7.05
C GLN A 26 12.49 9.24 7.12
N ASP A 27 13.25 10.08 6.42
CA ASP A 27 12.96 11.51 6.30
C ASP A 27 11.59 11.72 5.60
N LYS A 28 10.75 12.54 6.24
CA LYS A 28 9.36 12.81 5.84
C LYS A 28 9.24 13.21 4.38
N LYS A 29 10.24 13.92 3.83
CA LYS A 29 10.20 14.37 2.43
C LYS A 29 10.15 13.21 1.43
N TYR A 30 10.76 12.06 1.73
CA TYR A 30 10.74 10.91 0.83
C TYR A 30 9.40 10.16 0.92
N LYS A 31 8.84 10.04 2.13
CA LYS A 31 7.49 9.48 2.32
C LYS A 31 6.44 10.35 1.64
N GLN A 32 6.49 11.68 1.82
CA GLN A 32 5.58 12.59 1.13
C GLN A 32 5.77 12.56 -0.39
N ALA A 33 7.02 12.57 -0.88
CA ALA A 33 7.27 12.48 -2.32
C ALA A 33 6.72 11.18 -2.93
N TRP A 34 6.73 10.07 -2.18
CA TRP A 34 6.11 8.84 -2.62
C TRP A 34 4.58 8.93 -2.68
N ALA A 35 3.93 9.53 -1.69
CA ALA A 35 2.49 9.80 -1.74
C ALA A 35 2.11 10.74 -2.91
N ASP A 36 2.90 11.79 -3.15
CA ASP A 36 2.69 12.72 -4.26
C ASP A 36 2.87 12.04 -5.63
N TYR A 37 3.69 10.99 -5.71
CA TYR A 37 3.86 10.21 -6.94
C TYR A 37 2.55 9.53 -7.36
N PHE A 38 1.76 9.00 -6.42
CA PHE A 38 0.45 8.43 -6.72
C PHE A 38 -0.48 9.46 -7.36
N VAL A 39 -0.55 10.66 -6.80
CA VAL A 39 -1.37 11.76 -7.35
C VAL A 39 -0.94 12.10 -8.77
N ARG A 40 0.37 12.27 -9.00
CA ARG A 40 0.90 12.58 -10.33
C ARG A 40 0.60 11.47 -11.33
N TRP A 41 0.72 10.21 -10.93
CA TRP A 41 0.41 9.06 -11.78
C TRP A 41 -1.08 9.03 -12.16
N ILE A 42 -1.98 9.18 -11.18
CA ILE A 42 -3.43 9.22 -11.41
C ILE A 42 -3.79 10.35 -12.38
N GLN A 43 -3.33 11.58 -12.10
CA GLN A 43 -3.60 12.74 -12.95
C GLN A 43 -3.03 12.58 -14.37
N ALA A 44 -1.87 11.93 -14.52
CA ALA A 44 -1.29 11.68 -15.83
C ALA A 44 -2.16 10.73 -16.69
N TYR A 45 -2.79 9.73 -16.07
CA TYR A 45 -3.73 8.84 -16.75
C TYR A 45 -5.08 9.53 -17.03
N GLU A 46 -5.58 10.33 -16.10
CA GLU A 46 -6.83 11.09 -16.30
C GLU A 46 -6.72 12.09 -17.45
N LYS A 47 -5.55 12.73 -17.65
CA LYS A 47 -5.29 13.59 -18.82
C LYS A 47 -5.39 12.84 -20.16
N LYS A 48 -5.30 11.51 -20.14
CA LYS A 48 -5.51 10.64 -21.30
C LYS A 48 -6.92 10.04 -21.34
N ASN A 49 -7.85 10.60 -20.56
CA ASN A 49 -9.22 10.10 -20.39
C ASN A 49 -9.28 8.66 -19.84
N ILE A 50 -8.30 8.27 -19.03
CA ILE A 50 -8.28 6.97 -18.35
C ILE A 50 -8.54 7.21 -16.86
N PRO A 51 -9.79 7.12 -16.39
CA PRO A 51 -10.10 7.30 -14.98
C PRO A 51 -9.54 6.12 -14.17
N ILE A 52 -8.89 6.44 -13.05
CA ILE A 52 -8.41 5.44 -12.11
C ILE A 52 -9.47 5.27 -11.01
N TRP A 53 -10.00 4.06 -10.89
CA TRP A 53 -10.98 3.73 -9.85
C TRP A 53 -10.34 3.59 -8.46
N GLY A 54 -9.16 2.96 -8.38
CA GLY A 54 -8.51 2.70 -7.12
C GLY A 54 -7.04 2.30 -7.26
N VAL A 55 -6.34 2.34 -6.14
CA VAL A 55 -4.93 1.98 -6.01
C VAL A 55 -4.72 1.15 -4.75
N THR A 56 -3.71 0.30 -4.76
CA THR A 56 -3.21 -0.33 -3.55
C THR A 56 -1.98 0.42 -3.06
N GLN A 57 -1.77 0.47 -1.74
CA GLN A 57 -0.65 1.18 -1.13
C GLN A 57 0.72 0.68 -1.63
N GLN A 58 0.84 -0.62 -1.87
CA GLN A 58 2.06 -1.27 -2.33
C GLN A 58 1.71 -2.68 -2.80
N ASN A 59 2.24 -3.14 -3.93
CA ASN A 59 2.15 -4.55 -4.31
C ASN A 59 3.04 -5.39 -3.37
N GLU A 60 2.46 -6.42 -2.76
CA GLU A 60 3.17 -7.42 -1.95
C GLU A 60 4.15 -6.84 -0.89
N PRO A 61 3.68 -5.93 -0.01
CA PRO A 61 4.50 -5.22 0.98
C PRO A 61 5.13 -6.14 2.02
N LEU A 62 4.57 -7.34 2.22
CA LEU A 62 5.11 -8.34 3.15
C LEU A 62 6.14 -9.27 2.50
N PHE A 63 6.45 -9.10 1.22
CA PHE A 63 7.41 -9.96 0.53
C PHE A 63 8.86 -9.46 0.71
N TYR A 64 9.41 -9.70 1.90
CA TYR A 64 10.74 -9.22 2.33
C TYR A 64 11.93 -9.99 1.72
N ILE A 65 11.68 -11.14 1.08
CA ILE A 65 12.70 -11.99 0.42
C ILE A 65 12.71 -11.86 -1.10
N ASN A 66 12.03 -10.86 -1.66
CA ASN A 66 12.12 -10.63 -3.10
C ASN A 66 13.49 -10.06 -3.44
N PHE A 67 14.29 -10.79 -4.22
CA PHE A 67 15.58 -10.33 -4.76
C PHE A 67 15.57 -10.22 -6.28
N TRP A 68 14.50 -10.64 -6.93
CA TRP A 68 14.45 -10.84 -8.39
C TRP A 68 13.58 -9.83 -9.12
N TRP A 69 12.62 -9.22 -8.41
CA TRP A 69 11.68 -8.26 -8.98
C TRP A 69 11.67 -6.94 -8.22
N GLU A 70 11.07 -5.92 -8.82
CA GLU A 70 10.78 -4.66 -8.15
C GLU A 70 9.96 -4.89 -6.88
N ALA A 71 10.45 -4.36 -5.75
CA ALA A 71 9.78 -4.55 -4.47
C ALA A 71 9.95 -3.34 -3.54
N CYS A 72 9.06 -3.24 -2.56
CA CYS A 72 9.19 -2.32 -1.44
C CYS A 72 8.45 -2.86 -0.22
N SER A 73 9.20 -3.32 0.77
CA SER A 73 8.64 -3.97 1.94
C SER A 73 8.17 -2.98 3.01
N PHE A 74 6.97 -3.22 3.52
CA PHE A 74 6.37 -2.49 4.64
C PHE A 74 5.78 -3.50 5.64
N SER A 75 6.16 -3.40 6.91
CA SER A 75 5.39 -4.06 7.99
C SER A 75 3.97 -3.52 8.06
N PRO A 76 3.01 -4.24 8.69
CA PRO A 76 1.67 -3.72 8.90
C PRO A 76 1.67 -2.33 9.56
N SER A 77 2.50 -2.12 10.58
CA SER A 77 2.65 -0.80 11.23
C SER A 77 3.18 0.29 10.29
N GLN A 78 4.13 -0.03 9.42
CA GLN A 78 4.65 0.93 8.44
C GLN A 78 3.61 1.25 7.36
N GLN A 79 2.76 0.29 6.98
CA GLN A 79 1.61 0.55 6.10
C GLN A 79 0.62 1.49 6.80
N THR A 80 0.27 1.23 8.07
CA THR A 80 -0.60 2.10 8.87
C THR A 80 -0.07 3.53 8.91
N ASP A 81 1.19 3.71 9.31
CA ASP A 81 1.82 5.03 9.42
C ASP A 81 1.87 5.74 8.06
N PHE A 82 2.22 5.03 6.98
CA PHE A 82 2.30 5.63 5.66
C PHE A 82 0.92 6.06 5.13
N ILE A 83 -0.11 5.25 5.34
CA ILE A 83 -1.49 5.58 4.97
C ILE A 83 -1.99 6.75 5.81
N ARG A 84 -1.86 6.70 7.14
CA ARG A 84 -2.33 7.72 8.07
C ARG A 84 -1.70 9.08 7.80
N ASP A 85 -0.38 9.12 7.68
CA ASP A 85 0.36 10.38 7.76
C ASP A 85 0.69 10.97 6.37
N TYR A 86 0.62 10.16 5.30
CA TYR A 86 1.03 10.60 3.96
C TYR A 86 0.03 10.24 2.85
N LEU A 87 -0.15 8.96 2.54
CA LEU A 87 -0.88 8.54 1.34
C LEU A 87 -2.37 8.86 1.42
N GLY A 88 -3.02 8.53 2.53
CA GLY A 88 -4.44 8.77 2.77
C GLY A 88 -4.81 10.25 2.66
N PRO A 89 -4.20 11.15 3.46
CA PRO A 89 -4.44 12.59 3.36
C PRO A 89 -4.13 13.16 1.98
N THR A 90 -3.09 12.68 1.30
CA THR A 90 -2.68 13.17 -0.02
C THR A 90 -3.70 12.82 -1.10
N LEU A 91 -4.19 11.57 -1.10
CA LEU A 91 -5.25 11.14 -2.02
C LEU A 91 -6.57 11.83 -1.71
N ASN A 92 -6.99 11.85 -0.44
CA ASN A 92 -8.27 12.44 -0.04
C ASN A 92 -8.33 13.95 -0.35
N ARG A 93 -7.25 14.70 -0.09
CA ARG A 93 -7.17 16.13 -0.44
C ARG A 93 -7.33 16.38 -1.94
N THR A 94 -6.86 15.47 -2.79
CA THR A 94 -6.82 15.68 -4.24
C THR A 94 -8.06 15.13 -4.95
N PHE A 95 -8.58 13.99 -4.48
CA PHE A 95 -9.60 13.21 -5.17
C PHE A 95 -10.85 12.95 -4.33
N GLY A 96 -10.84 13.27 -3.03
CA GLY A 96 -11.89 12.85 -2.10
C GLY A 96 -12.11 11.34 -2.16
N ASP A 97 -13.37 10.93 -2.13
CA ASP A 97 -13.78 9.51 -2.21
C ASP A 97 -13.70 8.90 -3.61
N ARG A 98 -13.29 9.66 -4.63
CA ARG A 98 -13.35 9.21 -6.03
C ARG A 98 -12.34 8.10 -6.34
N VAL A 99 -11.16 8.14 -5.70
CA VAL A 99 -10.12 7.12 -5.87
C VAL A 99 -10.07 6.26 -4.61
N LYS A 100 -10.34 4.97 -4.75
CA LYS A 100 -10.34 4.02 -3.62
C LYS A 100 -8.93 3.59 -3.26
N LEU A 101 -8.58 3.68 -1.97
CA LEU A 101 -7.30 3.17 -1.46
C LEU A 101 -7.51 1.81 -0.80
N MET A 102 -6.78 0.81 -1.28
CA MET A 102 -6.71 -0.52 -0.69
C MET A 102 -5.35 -0.75 -0.03
N TYR A 103 -5.32 -1.52 1.06
CA TYR A 103 -4.08 -1.92 1.74
C TYR A 103 -3.75 -3.40 1.47
N MET A 104 -2.63 -3.85 2.04
CA MET A 104 -2.09 -5.21 1.94
C MET A 104 -1.66 -5.61 0.53
N ASP A 105 -2.57 -5.90 -0.40
CA ASP A 105 -2.23 -6.39 -1.76
C ASP A 105 -1.26 -7.60 -1.72
N PHE A 106 -1.60 -8.58 -0.89
CA PHE A 106 -0.76 -9.75 -0.63
C PHE A 106 -1.60 -11.02 -0.39
N VAL A 107 -0.94 -12.16 -0.19
CA VAL A 107 -1.62 -13.45 -0.06
C VAL A 107 -2.54 -13.51 1.18
N LYS A 108 -3.71 -14.14 1.01
CA LYS A 108 -4.85 -14.18 1.95
C LYS A 108 -4.54 -14.69 3.37
N GLU A 109 -3.45 -15.42 3.53
CA GLU A 109 -2.92 -15.93 4.79
C GLU A 109 -2.70 -14.79 5.79
N PHE A 110 -2.23 -13.64 5.32
CA PHE A 110 -1.89 -12.50 6.16
C PHE A 110 -3.04 -11.52 6.33
N LEU A 111 -4.21 -11.77 5.73
CA LEU A 111 -5.32 -10.83 5.73
C LEU A 111 -5.70 -10.41 7.14
N MET A 112 -5.91 -11.37 8.04
CA MET A 112 -6.31 -11.05 9.42
C MET A 112 -5.20 -10.31 10.17
N ASP A 113 -3.96 -10.77 10.09
CA ASP A 113 -2.83 -10.19 10.82
C ASP A 113 -2.55 -8.73 10.41
N VAL A 114 -2.69 -8.43 9.11
CA VAL A 114 -2.53 -7.07 8.60
C VAL A 114 -3.74 -6.22 8.98
N SER A 115 -4.95 -6.72 8.77
CA SER A 115 -6.20 -5.99 9.06
C SER A 115 -6.33 -5.62 10.53
N ASP A 116 -5.92 -6.52 11.42
CA ASP A 116 -5.93 -6.32 12.87
C ASP A 116 -5.04 -5.16 13.29
N VAL A 117 -4.01 -4.81 12.52
CA VAL A 117 -3.15 -3.65 12.79
C VAL A 117 -3.69 -2.38 12.14
N LEU A 118 -4.00 -2.43 10.83
CA LEU A 118 -4.34 -1.22 10.07
C LEU A 118 -5.72 -0.67 10.44
N LEU A 119 -6.72 -1.55 10.63
CA LEU A 119 -8.10 -1.13 10.85
C LEU A 119 -8.40 -0.72 12.29
N GLN A 120 -7.48 -1.00 13.24
CA GLN A 120 -7.59 -0.51 14.61
C GLN A 120 -7.13 0.94 14.77
N ASP A 121 -6.30 1.47 13.87
CA ASP A 121 -5.93 2.89 13.85
C ASP A 121 -7.01 3.67 13.07
N SER A 122 -7.94 4.31 13.78
CA SER A 122 -9.04 5.06 13.16
C SER A 122 -8.55 6.20 12.25
N LYS A 123 -7.35 6.75 12.48
CA LYS A 123 -6.79 7.80 11.63
C LYS A 123 -6.28 7.26 10.30
N ALA A 124 -5.86 6.00 10.25
CA ALA A 124 -5.54 5.30 9.00
C ALA A 124 -6.80 4.74 8.33
N ALA A 125 -7.64 4.05 9.12
CA ALA A 125 -8.80 3.30 8.65
C ALA A 125 -9.82 4.18 7.90
N GLN A 126 -9.98 5.45 8.28
CA GLN A 126 -10.85 6.39 7.58
C GLN A 126 -10.49 6.61 6.10
N PHE A 127 -9.25 6.32 5.69
CA PHE A 127 -8.81 6.43 4.29
C PHE A 127 -8.87 5.10 3.53
N ILE A 128 -9.11 3.98 4.23
CA ILE A 128 -9.06 2.65 3.67
C ILE A 128 -10.45 2.27 3.15
N TYR A 129 -10.53 1.93 1.86
CA TYR A 129 -11.74 1.41 1.24
C TYR A 129 -11.87 -0.12 1.36
N GLY A 130 -10.75 -0.84 1.38
CA GLY A 130 -10.75 -2.31 1.49
C GLY A 130 -9.34 -2.91 1.46
N ALA A 131 -9.28 -4.25 1.49
CA ALA A 131 -8.02 -4.99 1.41
C ALA A 131 -7.82 -5.60 0.00
N GLY A 132 -6.61 -5.48 -0.55
CA GLY A 132 -6.19 -6.23 -1.74
C GLY A 132 -5.68 -7.62 -1.34
N VAL A 133 -6.09 -8.67 -2.06
CA VAL A 133 -5.78 -10.07 -1.71
C VAL A 133 -5.34 -10.87 -2.93
N HIS A 134 -4.23 -11.60 -2.80
CA HIS A 134 -3.67 -12.50 -3.82
C HIS A 134 -3.99 -13.98 -3.51
N TRP A 135 -3.96 -14.81 -4.56
CA TRP A 135 -4.38 -16.22 -4.50
C TRP A 135 -3.24 -17.24 -4.54
N TYR A 136 -1.98 -16.83 -4.72
CA TYR A 136 -0.84 -17.73 -4.92
C TYR A 136 -0.46 -18.60 -3.70
N GLY A 137 -1.04 -18.36 -2.53
CA GLY A 137 -0.82 -19.12 -1.30
C GLY A 137 -1.71 -20.37 -1.14
N PHE A 138 -1.65 -20.99 0.03
CA PHE A 138 -2.48 -22.13 0.42
C PHE A 138 -3.97 -21.76 0.44
N ASP A 139 -4.86 -22.75 0.46
CA ASP A 139 -6.30 -22.52 0.45
C ASP A 139 -6.85 -22.05 1.82
N GLN A 140 -6.37 -20.90 2.30
CA GLN A 140 -6.79 -20.22 3.52
C GLN A 140 -7.98 -19.29 3.28
N VAL A 141 -8.96 -19.73 2.48
CA VAL A 141 -10.19 -18.97 2.18
C VAL A 141 -11.00 -18.62 3.42
N TYR A 142 -10.87 -19.40 4.51
CA TYR A 142 -11.50 -19.10 5.79
C TYR A 142 -11.12 -17.72 6.35
N ASN A 143 -9.92 -17.19 6.04
CA ASN A 143 -9.55 -15.84 6.45
C ASN A 143 -10.42 -14.75 5.79
N LEU A 144 -10.97 -15.00 4.60
CA LEU A 144 -11.91 -14.08 3.95
C LEU A 144 -13.22 -13.99 4.72
N GLU A 145 -13.73 -15.13 5.21
CA GLU A 145 -14.94 -15.17 6.04
C GLU A 145 -14.70 -14.47 7.37
N ARG A 146 -13.58 -14.76 8.05
CA ARG A 146 -13.20 -14.07 9.29
C ARG A 146 -13.09 -12.56 9.11
N PHE A 147 -12.50 -12.12 8.01
CA PHE A 147 -12.39 -10.70 7.68
C PHE A 147 -13.77 -10.07 7.54
N LYS A 148 -14.65 -10.69 6.75
CA LYS A 148 -16.03 -10.21 6.58
C LYS A 148 -16.79 -10.17 7.91
N THR A 149 -16.68 -11.18 8.75
CA THR A 149 -17.36 -11.22 10.06
C THR A 149 -16.88 -10.12 11.00
N LYS A 150 -15.58 -9.78 10.96
CA LYS A 150 -14.98 -8.82 11.89
C LYS A 150 -15.04 -7.37 11.40
N TYR A 151 -14.93 -7.15 10.09
CA TYR A 151 -14.71 -5.82 9.49
C TYR A 151 -15.71 -5.46 8.39
N GLY A 152 -16.61 -6.37 8.00
CA GLY A 152 -17.60 -6.17 6.94
C GLY A 152 -18.97 -5.72 7.42
#